data_AF-A0A6I1K4X5-F1
#
_entry.id   AF-A0A6I1K4X5-F1
#
_cell.length_a   1.000
_cell.length_b   1.000
_cell.length_c   1.000
_cell.angle_alpha   90.00
_cell.angle_beta   90.00
_cell.angle_gamma   90.00
#
_symmetry.space_group_name_H-M   'P 1'
#
loop_
_entity.id
_entity.type
_entity.pdbx_description
1 polymer ?
#
loop_
_entity_poly.entity_id
_entity_poly.type
_entity_poly.pdbx_seq_one_letter_code
_entity_poly.pdbx_strand_id
1 'polypeptide(L)' 'MKTPNQLSREAIDEFKTIYQEEFGKCLTDDEVQEIALRLLRFFGILNGSIPDETVD' A
#
# COMPACT_ATOMS: atom_id res chain seq x y z
N MET A 1 -6.25 -0.54 -19.28
CA MET A 1 -5.68 -1.59 -18.39
C MET A 1 -5.52 -0.96 -17.02
N LYS A 2 -6.23 -1.42 -15.99
CA LYS A 2 -5.95 -0.99 -14.61
C LYS A 2 -4.59 -1.57 -14.24
N THR A 3 -3.59 -0.71 -14.05
CA THR A 3 -2.33 -1.11 -13.44
C THR A 3 -2.66 -1.75 -12.09
N PRO A 4 -2.29 -3.02 -11.83
CA PRO A 4 -2.68 -3.75 -10.63
C PRO A 4 -2.14 -3.17 -9.31
N ASN A 5 -1.35 -2.09 -9.38
CA ASN A 5 -0.70 -1.44 -8.24
C ASN A 5 -1.35 -0.12 -7.79
N GLN A 6 -2.49 0.29 -8.34
CA GLN A 6 -3.18 1.48 -7.83
C GLN A 6 -4.27 1.10 -6.82
N LEU A 7 -4.19 1.70 -5.63
CA LEU A 7 -5.22 1.61 -4.60
C LEU A 7 -6.53 2.21 -5.09
N SER A 8 -7.65 1.68 -4.60
CA SER A 8 -8.96 2.30 -4.77
C SER A 8 -9.01 3.67 -4.09
N ARG A 9 -9.80 4.60 -4.63
CA ARG A 9 -9.99 5.94 -4.03
C ARG A 9 -10.47 5.88 -2.59
N GLU A 10 -11.40 4.98 -2.30
CA GLU A 10 -11.91 4.72 -0.96
C GLU A 10 -10.81 4.31 0.02
N ALA A 11 -9.93 3.38 -0.39
CA ALA A 11 -8.79 2.95 0.42
C ALA A 11 -7.78 4.09 0.65
N ILE A 12 -7.60 4.99 -0.31
CA ILE A 12 -6.74 6.18 -0.15
C ILE A 12 -7.33 7.13 0.90
N ASP A 13 -8.62 7.45 0.80
CA ASP A 13 -9.30 8.36 1.73
C ASP A 13 -9.33 7.79 3.16
N GLU A 14 -9.61 6.49 3.30
CA GLU A 14 -9.58 5.80 4.59
C GLU A 14 -8.17 5.81 5.20
N PHE A 15 -7.14 5.49 4.42
CA PHE A 15 -5.76 5.52 4.88
C PHE A 15 -5.34 6.91 5.36
N LYS A 16 -5.72 7.97 4.65
CA LYS A 16 -5.45 9.36 5.06
C LYS A 16 -6.14 9.71 6.37
N THR A 17 -7.38 9.29 6.52
CA THR A 17 -8.18 9.55 7.72
C THR A 17 -7.50 8.92 8.94
N ILE A 18 -7.16 7.64 8.85
CA ILE A 18 -6.45 6.92 9.92
C ILE A 18 -5.11 7.59 10.22
N TYR A 19 -4.32 7.93 9.19
CA TYR A 19 -3.00 8.52 9.39
C TYR A 19 -3.08 9.91 10.05
N GLN A 20 -4.10 10.70 9.69
CA GLN A 20 -4.35 11.99 10.30
C GLN A 20 -4.83 11.87 11.75
N GLU A 21 -5.70 10.90 12.06
CA GLU A 21 -6.19 10.66 13.42
C GLU A 21 -5.07 10.18 14.35
N GLU A 22 -4.24 9.25 13.89
CA GLU A 22 -3.20 8.62 14.71
C GLU A 22 -1.93 9.48 14.84
N PHE A 23 -1.55 10.21 13.79
CA PHE A 23 -0.27 10.93 13.73
C PHE A 23 -0.42 12.45 13.57
N GLY A 24 -1.64 12.96 13.40
CA GLY A 24 -1.90 14.39 13.23
C GLY A 24 -1.39 14.96 11.89
N LYS A 25 -1.08 14.11 10.90
CA LYS A 25 -0.43 14.50 9.64
C LYS A 25 -1.29 14.21 8.41
N CYS A 26 -1.42 15.22 7.55
CA CYS A 26 -2.06 15.06 6.25
C CYS A 26 -1.08 14.47 5.24
N LEU A 27 -1.50 13.45 4.51
CA LEU A 27 -0.74 12.86 3.40
C LEU A 27 -1.37 13.21 2.05
N THR A 28 -0.53 13.35 1.03
CA THR A 28 -0.99 13.45 -0.37
C THR A 28 -1.35 12.07 -0.91
N ASP A 29 -2.08 12.03 -2.03
CA ASP A 29 -2.44 10.78 -2.69
C ASP A 29 -1.20 9.96 -3.08
N ASP A 30 -0.15 10.61 -3.59
CA ASP A 30 1.13 9.99 -3.94
C ASP A 30 1.83 9.37 -2.71
N GLU A 31 1.92 10.12 -1.61
CA GLU A 31 2.53 9.63 -0.36
C GLU A 31 1.80 8.39 0.17
N VAL A 32 0.46 8.40 0.16
CA VAL A 32 -0.35 7.26 0.56
C VAL A 32 -0.11 6.05 -0.35
N GLN A 33 -0.01 6.28 -1.66
CA GLN A 33 0.23 5.22 -2.62
C GLN A 33 1.60 4.56 -2.40
N GLU A 34 2.65 5.35 -2.16
CA GLU A 34 3.99 4.82 -1.86
C GLU A 34 4.02 4.02 -0.56
N ILE A 35 3.42 4.56 0.51
CA ILE A 35 3.41 3.91 1.82
C ILE A 35 2.61 2.61 1.77
N ALA A 36 1.41 2.62 1.18
CA ALA A 36 0.59 1.41 1.14
C ALA A 36 1.21 0.33 0.25
N LEU A 37 1.86 0.69 -0.87
CA LEU A 37 2.58 -0.29 -1.70
C LEU A 37 3.74 -0.95 -0.94
N ARG A 38 4.45 -0.19 -0.11
CA ARG A 38 5.51 -0.74 0.76
C ARG A 38 4.92 -1.66 1.82
N LEU A 39 3.79 -1.30 2.43
CA LEU A 39 3.08 -2.15 3.39
C LEU A 39 2.59 -3.45 2.75
N LEU A 40 1.92 -3.37 1.60
CA LEU A 40 1.44 -4.55 0.87
C LEU A 40 2.59 -5.49 0.48
N ARG A 41 3.73 -4.93 0.01
CA ARG A 41 4.94 -5.72 -0.26
C ARG A 41 5.45 -6.40 1.00
N PHE A 42 5.50 -5.69 2.13
CA PHE A 42 5.93 -6.24 3.40
C PHE A 42 5.01 -7.37 3.88
N PHE A 43 3.68 -7.19 3.79
CA PHE A 43 2.71 -8.25 4.07
C PHE A 43 2.88 -9.46 3.14
N GLY A 44 3.17 -9.25 1.85
CA GLY A 44 3.47 -10.34 0.92
C GLY A 44 4.68 -11.17 1.34
N ILE A 45 5.74 -10.50 1.83
CA ILE A 45 6.93 -11.16 2.37
C ILE A 45 6.58 -11.94 3.65
N LEU A 46 5.86 -11.31 4.59
CA LEU A 46 5.47 -11.95 5.85
C LEU A 46 4.59 -13.18 5.66
N ASN A 47 3.70 -13.16 4.67
CA ASN A 47 2.77 -14.25 4.39
C ASN A 47 3.40 -15.38 3.55
N GLY A 48 4.72 -15.38 3.35
CA GLY A 48 5.43 -16.37 2.53
C GLY A 48 4.99 -16.38 1.06
N SER A 49 4.27 -15.35 0.61
CA SER A 49 3.78 -15.20 -0.76
C SER A 49 4.82 -14.48 -1.61
N ILE A 50 6.08 -14.90 -1.50
CA ILE A 50 7.09 -14.57 -2.48
C ILE A 50 6.71 -15.45 -3.69
N PRO A 51 6.39 -14.91 -4.88
CA PRO A 51 6.38 -15.75 -6.06
C PRO A 51 7.78 -16.35 -6.10
N ASP A 52 7.85 -17.67 -5.95
CA ASP A 52 9.06 -18.45 -6.14
C ASP A 52 9.73 -17.89 -7.40
N GLU A 53 10.84 -17.20 -7.21
CA GLU A 53 11.68 -16.79 -8.32
C GLU A 53 12.10 -18.13 -8.90
N THR A 54 11.41 -18.55 -9.97
CA THR A 54 11.66 -19.80 -10.66
C THR A 54 13.12 -19.78 -11.08
N VAL A 55 13.97 -20.40 -10.26
CA VAL A 55 15.33 -20.73 -10.62
C VAL A 55 15.20 -21.89 -11.60
N ASP A 56 15.52 -21.59 -12.86
CA ASP A 56 15.64 -22.52 -13.98
C ASP A 56 16.44 -23.80 -13.59
#